data_AF-A0A6P2E8I0-F1
#
_entry.id   AF-A0A6P2E8I0-F1
#
_cell.length_a   1.000
_cell.length_b   1.000
_cell.length_c   1.000
_cell.angle_alpha   90.00
_cell.angle_beta   90.00
_cell.angle_gamma   90.00
#
_symmetry.space_group_name_H-M   'P 1'
#
loop_
_entity.id
_entity.type
_entity.pdbx_description
1 polymer ?
#
loop_
_entity_poly.entity_id
_entity_poly.type
_entity_poly.pdbx_seq_one_letter_code
_entity_poly.pdbx_strand_id
1 'polypeptide(L)' 'MSPKALRALFEIRLRWSDNLIQEEPRPRGGGLWVPDTPRNRERLDKAAALGNTLYGDQSHWIEKRQA' A
#
# COMPACT_ATOMS: atom_id res chain seq x y z
N MET A 1 18.82 -13.14 22.38
CA MET A 1 18.98 -13.19 20.91
C MET A 1 17.99 -12.20 20.31
N SER A 2 18.48 -11.12 19.69
CA SER A 2 17.62 -10.15 19.00
C SER A 2 16.89 -10.87 17.87
N PRO A 3 15.55 -10.77 17.74
CA PRO A 3 14.86 -11.36 16.61
C PRO A 3 15.26 -10.53 15.39
N LYS A 4 16.32 -10.98 14.71
CA LYS A 4 16.57 -10.72 13.29
C LYS A 4 15.22 -10.81 12.62
N ALA A 5 14.73 -9.66 12.15
CA ALA A 5 13.45 -9.53 11.49
C ALA A 5 13.22 -10.73 10.58
N LEU A 6 12.20 -11.53 10.88
CA LEU A 6 11.71 -12.53 9.93
C LEU A 6 11.46 -11.77 8.64
N ARG A 7 12.33 -11.97 7.63
CA ARG A 7 12.11 -11.43 6.30
C ARG A 7 10.76 -11.99 5.85
N ALA A 8 9.77 -11.12 5.69
CA ALA A 8 8.53 -11.54 5.06
C ALA A 8 8.89 -11.96 3.64
N LEU A 9 8.41 -13.12 3.22
CA LEU A 9 8.61 -13.64 1.86
C LEU A 9 7.94 -12.76 0.80
N PHE A 10 7.03 -11.87 1.23
CA PHE A 10 6.30 -10.97 0.38
C PHE A 10 6.30 -9.55 0.94
N GLU A 11 6.21 -8.61 0.02
CA GLU A 11 5.97 -7.20 0.31
C GLU A 11 4.65 -6.77 -0.32
N ILE A 12 4.02 -5.77 0.30
CA ILE A 12 2.80 -5.13 -0.16
C ILE A 12 2.99 -3.63 -0.23
N ARG A 13 2.27 -2.97 -1.13
CA ARG A 13 2.17 -1.50 -1.17
C ARG A 13 0.78 -1.04 -1.55
N LEU A 14 0.41 0.14 -1.09
CA LEU A 14 -0.78 0.82 -1.57
C LEU A 14 -0.48 1.46 -2.94
N ARG A 15 -1.38 1.24 -3.88
CA ARG A 15 -1.44 1.91 -5.17
C ARG A 15 -2.73 2.69 -5.29
N TRP A 16 -2.69 3.61 -6.22
CA TRP A 16 -3.85 4.38 -6.66
C TRP A 16 -3.75 4.65 -8.16
N SER A 17 -4.88 5.00 -8.77
CA SER A 17 -4.99 5.31 -10.19
C SER A 17 -4.19 6.55 -10.55
N ASP A 18 -3.47 6.51 -11.67
CA ASP A 18 -2.67 7.64 -12.18
C ASP A 18 -3.56 8.84 -12.60
N ASN A 19 -4.87 8.60 -12.76
CA ASN A 19 -5.85 9.62 -13.09
C ASN A 19 -6.32 10.44 -11.88
N LEU A 20 -5.90 10.08 -10.66
CA LEU A 20 -6.21 10.88 -9.48
C LEU A 20 -5.33 12.13 -9.45
N ILE A 21 -5.96 13.30 -9.64
CA ILE A 21 -5.30 14.59 -9.47
C ILE A 21 -4.99 14.76 -7.99
N GLN A 22 -3.72 14.63 -7.60
CA GLN A 22 -3.29 15.01 -6.26
C GLN A 22 -2.91 16.50 -6.27
N GLU A 23 -3.39 17.24 -5.26
CA GLU A 23 -3.05 18.65 -5.05
C GLU A 23 -1.55 18.87 -4.77
N GLU A 24 -0.84 17.83 -4.33
CA GLU A 24 0.60 17.85 -4.10
C GLU A 24 1.35 16.85 -4.99
N PRO A 25 2.55 17.20 -5.49
CA PRO A 25 3.39 16.30 -6.25
C PRO A 25 4.00 15.23 -5.32
N ARG A 26 3.23 14.20 -4.99
CA ARG A 26 3.79 12.97 -4.43
C ARG A 26 4.45 12.18 -5.55
N PRO A 27 5.57 11.47 -5.28
CA PRO A 27 6.25 10.68 -6.30
C PRO A 27 5.24 9.79 -7.03
N ARG A 28 5.22 9.93 -8.36
CA ARG A 28 4.40 9.14 -9.28
C ARG A 28 4.88 7.69 -9.23
N GLY A 29 4.47 6.95 -8.20
CA GLY A 29 5.10 5.66 -7.90
C GLY A 29 4.49 4.84 -6.76
N GLY A 30 3.40 5.30 -6.15
CA GLY A 30 2.69 4.54 -5.11
C GLY A 30 3.46 4.40 -3.80
N GLY A 31 2.79 3.93 -2.76
CA GLY A 31 3.36 3.80 -1.43
C GLY A 31 4.60 2.91 -1.37
N LEU A 32 5.37 3.06 -0.29
CA LEU A 32 6.54 2.22 -0.01
C LEU A 32 6.14 0.74 0.09
N TRP A 33 6.96 -0.14 -0.50
CA TRP A 33 6.85 -1.58 -0.26
C TRP A 33 7.17 -1.89 1.20
N VAL A 34 6.25 -2.57 1.88
CA VAL A 34 6.42 -2.99 3.27
C VAL A 34 6.23 -4.50 3.39
N PRO A 35 6.85 -5.17 4.38
CA PRO A 35 6.61 -6.59 4.64
C PRO A 35 5.12 -6.93 4.76
N ASP A 36 4.68 -8.03 4.15
CA ASP A 36 3.31 -8.55 4.24
C ASP A 36 3.06 -9.17 5.63
N THR A 37 2.86 -8.30 6.63
CA THR A 37 2.50 -8.67 8.00
C THR A 37 1.02 -8.32 8.25
N PRO A 38 0.33 -8.99 9.19
CA PRO A 38 -1.07 -8.67 9.51
C PRO A 38 -1.29 -7.18 9.80
N ARG A 39 -0.38 -6.57 10.56
CA ARG A 39 -0.43 -5.14 10.91
C ARG A 39 -0.31 -4.22 9.69
N ASN A 40 0.59 -4.55 8.75
CA ASN A 40 0.77 -3.74 7.55
C ASN A 40 -0.41 -3.91 6.60
N ARG A 41 -0.91 -5.14 6.44
CA ARG A 41 -2.09 -5.41 5.62
C ARG A 41 -3.32 -4.66 6.11
N GLU A 42 -3.64 -4.74 7.40
CA GLU A 42 -4.78 -4.02 7.98
C GLU A 42 -4.70 -2.50 7.73
N ARG A 43 -3.48 -1.93 7.84
CA ARG A 43 -3.26 -0.50 7.56
C ARG A 43 -3.49 -0.15 6.11
N LEU A 44 -2.98 -0.97 5.18
CA LEU A 44 -3.16 -0.73 3.75
C LEU A 44 -4.60 -0.98 3.31
N ASP A 45 -5.31 -1.95 3.89
CA ASP A 45 -6.73 -2.21 3.62
C ASP A 45 -7.59 -1.00 4.01
N LYS A 46 -7.37 -0.43 5.21
CA LYS A 46 -8.06 0.79 5.64
C LYS A 46 -7.76 1.98 4.73
N ALA A 47 -6.51 2.13 4.29
CA ALA A 47 -6.12 3.19 3.38
C ALA A 47 -6.75 3.01 1.98
N ALA A 48 -6.78 1.79 1.46
CA ALA A 48 -7.43 1.48 0.18
C ALA A 48 -8.94 1.73 0.24
N ALA A 49 -9.59 1.29 1.32
CA ALA A 49 -11.02 1.55 1.54
C ALA A 49 -11.31 3.05 1.61
N LEU A 50 -10.55 3.81 2.39
CA LEU A 50 -10.72 5.26 2.48
C LEU A 50 -10.50 5.95 1.12
N GLY A 51 -9.44 5.56 0.40
CA GLY A 51 -9.16 6.08 -0.93
C GLY A 51 -10.29 5.80 -1.92
N ASN A 52 -10.84 4.58 -1.92
CA ASN A 52 -11.99 4.23 -2.76
C ASN A 52 -13.25 5.03 -2.39
N THR A 53 -13.51 5.26 -1.11
CA THR A 53 -14.62 6.11 -0.67
C THR A 53 -14.48 7.56 -1.15
N LEU A 54 -13.27 8.11 -1.16
CA LEU A 54 -13.02 9.51 -1.50
C LEU A 54 -12.95 9.76 -3.01
N TYR A 55 -12.38 8.83 -3.75
CA TYR A 55 -12.01 9.02 -5.16
C TYR A 55 -12.75 8.08 -6.12
N GLY A 56 -13.71 7.32 -5.62
CA GLY A 56 -14.48 6.34 -6.37
C GLY A 56 -13.89 4.94 -6.32
N ASP A 57 -14.75 3.98 -6.66
CA ASP A 57 -14.39 2.56 -6.63
C ASP A 57 -13.19 2.25 -7.51
N GLN A 58 -12.38 1.29 -7.06
CA GLN A 58 -11.16 0.82 -7.73
C GLN A 58 -10.08 1.90 -7.94
N SER A 59 -10.24 3.09 -7.35
CA SER A 59 -9.22 4.13 -7.38
C SER A 59 -7.97 3.76 -6.59
N HIS A 60 -8.08 2.87 -5.60
CA HIS A 60 -7.00 2.39 -4.73
C HIS A 60 -7.01 0.86 -4.58
N TRP A 61 -5.84 0.24 -4.61
CA TRP A 61 -5.66 -1.20 -4.43
C TRP A 61 -4.32 -1.53 -3.78
N ILE A 62 -4.17 -2.77 -3.30
CA ILE A 62 -2.92 -3.28 -2.74
C ILE A 62 -2.24 -4.15 -3.78
N GLU A 63 -0.98 -3.82 -4.09
CA GLU A 63 -0.12 -4.72 -4.85
C GLU A 63 0.68 -5.61 -3.90
N LYS A 64 1.03 -6.82 -4.36
CA LYS A 64 1.85 -7.80 -3.65
C LYS A 64 2.96 -8.29 -4.57
N ARG A 65 4.18 -8.43 -4.02
CA ARG A 65 5.32 -9.05 -4.72
C ARG A 65 6.10 -9.98 -3.79
N GLN A 66 6.87 -10.89 -4.37
CA GLN A 66 7.87 -11.65 -3.63
C GLN A 66 9.08 -10.74 -3.32
N ALA A 67 9.61 -10.85 -2.09
CA ALA A 67 10.73 -10.05 -1.60
C ALA A 67 12.09 -10.55 -2.10
#